data_AF-A3IHA2-F1
#
_entry.id   AF-A3IHA2-F1
#
_cell.length_a   1.000
_cell.length_b   1.000
_cell.length_c   1.000
_cell.angle_alpha   90.00
_cell.angle_beta   90.00
_cell.angle_gamma   90.00
#
_symmetry.space_group_name_H-M   'P 1'
#
loop_
_entity.id
_entity.type
_entity.pdbx_description
1 polymer ?
#
loop_
_entity_poly.entity_id
_entity_poly.type
_entity_poly.pdbx_seq_one_letter_code
_entity_poly.pdbx_strand_id
1 'polypeptide(L)' 'MFGDRLKEVHSDIYYSFFELRFIQTVIQRLQIYLIVYDPIEEIIVEWKN' A
#
# COMPACT_ATOMS: atom_id res chain seq x y z
N MET A 1 -10.36 -7.25 14.14
CA MET A 1 -10.82 -5.91 13.73
C MET A 1 -9.84 -5.16 12.80
N PHE A 2 -8.61 -5.63 12.53
CA PHE A 2 -7.68 -4.97 11.60
C PHE A 2 -7.61 -5.59 10.19
N GLY A 3 -8.03 -6.85 10.02
CA GLY A 3 -7.82 -7.62 8.78
C GLY A 3 -8.46 -7.02 7.53
N ASP A 4 -9.61 -6.37 7.66
CA ASP A 4 -10.42 -5.99 6.49
C ASP A 4 -9.85 -4.79 5.71
N ARG A 5 -9.01 -3.98 6.37
CA ARG A 5 -8.43 -2.73 5.83
C ARG A 5 -6.98 -2.85 5.41
N LEU A 6 -6.35 -4.01 5.65
CA LEU A 6 -5.01 -4.29 5.18
C LEU A 6 -5.06 -4.69 3.70
N LYS A 7 -4.16 -4.12 2.89
CA LYS A 7 -3.96 -4.51 1.48
C LYS A 7 -2.48 -4.67 1.20
N GLU A 8 -2.12 -5.76 0.52
CA GLU A 8 -0.79 -6.00 0.00
C GLU A 8 -0.70 -5.49 -1.43
N VAL A 9 0.38 -4.77 -1.75
CA VAL A 9 0.57 -4.12 -3.05
C VAL A 9 2.01 -4.33 -3.50
N HIS A 10 2.20 -4.68 -4.77
CA HIS A 10 3.53 -4.76 -5.35
C HIS A 10 4.20 -3.38 -5.34
N SER A 11 5.52 -3.37 -5.12
CA SER A 11 6.33 -2.14 -5.09
C SER A 11 6.19 -1.31 -6.37
N ASP A 12 6.18 -1.93 -7.55
CA ASP A 12 6.01 -1.25 -8.84
C ASP A 12 4.66 -0.51 -8.96
N ILE A 13 3.56 -1.14 -8.52
CA ILE A 13 2.23 -0.54 -8.47
C ILE A 13 2.18 0.57 -7.42
N TYR A 14 2.84 0.38 -6.27
CA TYR A 14 2.86 1.40 -5.23
C TYR A 14 3.51 2.69 -5.72
N TYR A 15 4.73 2.60 -6.26
CA TYR A 15 5.49 3.76 -6.72
C TYR A 15 4.94 4.40 -8.01
N SER A 16 4.14 3.69 -8.79
CA SER A 16 3.53 4.24 -10.02
C SER A 16 2.10 4.80 -9.84
N PHE A 17 1.30 4.21 -8.94
CA PHE A 17 -0.12 4.56 -8.78
C PHE A 17 -0.47 5.07 -7.37
N PHE A 18 0.01 4.39 -6.32
CA PHE A 18 -0.38 4.74 -4.95
C PHE A 18 0.26 6.05 -4.47
N GLU A 19 1.37 6.50 -5.04
CA GLU A 19 1.96 7.82 -4.74
C GLU A 19 1.19 9.00 -5.35
N LEU A 20 0.25 8.75 -6.26
CA LEU A 20 -0.59 9.82 -6.81
C LEU A 20 -1.37 10.51 -5.68
N ARG A 21 -1.31 11.84 -5.63
CA ARG A 21 -1.92 12.65 -4.55
C ARG A 21 -3.39 12.32 -4.29
N PHE A 22 -4.16 12.09 -5.36
CA PHE A 22 -5.56 11.70 -5.24
C PHE A 22 -5.71 10.35 -4.51
N ILE A 23 -4.90 9.36 -4.86
CA ILE A 23 -4.92 8.03 -4.26
C ILE A 23 -4.47 8.08 -2.80
N GLN A 24 -3.39 8.80 -2.48
CA GLN A 24 -2.97 9.08 -1.10
C GLN A 24 -4.10 9.68 -0.25
N THR A 25 -4.85 10.63 -0.82
CA THR A 25 -6.00 11.24 -0.12
C THR A 25 -7.10 10.22 0.18
N VAL A 26 -7.36 9.29 -0.74
CA VAL A 26 -8.36 8.22 -0.57
C VAL A 26 -7.92 7.22 0.50
N ILE A 27 -6.66 6.77 0.47
CA ILE A 27 -6.08 5.84 1.45
C ILE A 27 -6.25 6.40 2.87
N GLN A 28 -5.84 7.65 3.07
CA GLN A 28 -5.91 8.32 4.37
C GLN A 28 -7.35 8.45 4.87
N ARG A 29 -8.29 8.87 3.99
CA ARG A 29 -9.71 9.02 4.37
C ARG A 29 -10.37 7.69 4.72
N LEU A 30 -9.98 6.62 4.06
CA LEU A 30 -10.53 5.28 4.28
C LEU A 30 -9.76 4.47 5.34
N GLN A 31 -8.65 5.02 5.87
CA GLN A 31 -7.79 4.36 6.85
C GLN A 31 -7.33 2.97 6.36
N ILE A 32 -6.88 2.92 5.10
CA ILE A 32 -6.37 1.71 4.47
C ILE A 32 -4.90 1.56 4.85
N TYR A 33 -4.54 0.39 5.38
CA TYR A 33 -3.15 0.06 5.69
C TYR A 33 -2.56 -0.70 4.51
N LEU A 34 -1.39 -0.30 4.07
CA LEU A 34 -0.69 -0.95 2.95
C LEU A 34 0.57 -1.66 3.42
N ILE A 35 0.74 -2.88 2.93
CA ILE A 35 2.02 -3.57 2.89
C ILE A 35 2.53 -3.45 1.47
N VAL A 36 3.68 -2.78 1.31
CA VAL A 36 4.38 -2.74 0.03
C VAL A 36 5.38 -3.90 0.04
N TYR A 37 5.29 -4.77 -0.95
CA TYR A 37 6.17 -5.93 -1.08
C TYR A 37 6.84 -5.98 -2.44
N ASP A 38 8.05 -6.51 -2.48
CA ASP A 38 8.75 -6.83 -3.71
C ASP A 38 8.45 -8.31 -4.06
N PRO A 39 7.70 -8.59 -5.13
CA PRO A 39 7.37 -9.96 -5.51
C PRO A 39 8.56 -10.76 -6.07
N ILE A 40 9.63 -10.10 -6.51
CA ILE A 40 10.81 -10.75 -7.10
C ILE A 40 11.73 -11.25 -6.00
N GLU A 41 12.00 -10.40 -5.02
CA GLU A 41 12.87 -10.72 -3.89
C GLU A 41 12.11 -11.38 -2.72
N GLU A 42 10.79 -11.46 -2.80
CA GLU A 42 9.89 -12.01 -1.77
C GLU A 42 10.03 -11.33 -0.40
N ILE A 43 10.23 -10.01 -0.39
CA ILE A 43 10.41 -9.21 0.84
C ILE A 43 9.32 -8.16 1.04
N ILE A 44 9.06 -7.83 2.30
CA ILE A 44 8.28 -6.64 2.66
C ILE A 44 9.22 -5.44 2.60
N VAL A 45 8.87 -4.46 1.78
CA VAL A 45 9.64 -3.23 1.58
C VAL A 45 9.23 -2.19 2.62
N GLU A 46 7.93 -1.91 2.75
CA GLU A 46 7.42 -0.85 3.63
C GLU A 46 6.01 -1.14 4.19
N TRP A 47 5.72 -0.52 5.35
CA TRP A 47 4.39 -0.45 5.95
C TRP A 47 3.88 0.99 5.90
N LYS A 48 2.67 1.22 5.35
CA LYS A 48 2.10 2.58 5.16
C LYS A 48 0.67 2.68 5.71
N ASN A 49 0.30 3.87 6.17
CA ASN A 49 -1.02 4.25 6.68
C ASN A 49 -1.43 5.61 6.09
#